data_AF-A0A535J338-F1
#
_entry.id   AF-A0A535J338-F1
#
_cell.length_a   1.000
_cell.length_b   1.000
_cell.length_c   1.000
_cell.angle_alpha   90.00
_cell.angle_beta   90.00
_cell.angle_gamma   90.00
#
_symmetry.space_group_name_H-M   'P 1'
#
loop_
_entity.id
_entity.type
_entity.pdbx_description
1 polymer ?
#
loop_
_entity_poly.entity_id
_entity_poly.type
_entity_poly.pdbx_seq_one_letter_code
_entity_poly.pdbx_strand_id
1 'polypeptide(L)'
;MTFIENLGGMALILTICGLLFVEELGVPLPFAPGDLVLAIGGIAVTGGRVNPVLMVGLTLVAIIVGAALGREITALLGWDRLMKIARPLHAEKPLGRAADLLRRGGWRTVFTARLLPGLRVYTTQMAGITGVRRSTFLAGLVPSAVLYVAGFVGLGAAFGRPILALIHASQHQILLAVLAVAAAIAVVLLIRIGTRRALLSLESGGWTGPLHLRLDSLGILVMPLCLGINFAGHALAVGLKLPLFLDSMGTILCGVLAGPWVGGSIGVLSNLLTSNTFDPVASSYAIVSFAVGFTAGLSRYLSWQRRASGWILLWAVCAGVSALLSTPINLLVSGGQSGVGFGDSIYASLSTRFPHAVAAFVGELAVDVPDKLIAVAGALWIAQALARQPATTEAVDLDLREPFTFVFRSSRWGRRILVGAVCYAFFWLVVPGLLLLGYLVELSRRVRDGQPEVPQWDHRWRKIKDGFVVTSLFVLWSLPGIVVSVIGGILLDPSIELRLGSLGDVLSALGNVWQVMVLVIQMPVWAQYLQGGFRAALDVRAIIHRLRVNPSLTVVVAALTMILLVIGVLGLIALVIGVVVSLTYMSFVWAHLAGIYARLTDPAPRQAKAA
;
A
#
# COMPACT_ATOMS: atom_id res chain seq x y z
N MET A 1 41.63 -9.94 20.88
CA MET A 1 40.25 -10.02 20.34
C MET A 1 40.15 -9.68 18.85
N THR A 2 41.08 -8.90 18.27
CA THR A 2 41.07 -8.47 16.86
C THR A 2 41.24 -9.57 15.80
N PHE A 3 41.92 -10.69 16.10
CA PHE A 3 42.14 -11.76 15.12
C PHE A 3 40.89 -12.62 14.84
N ILE A 4 40.05 -12.83 15.87
CA ILE A 4 38.83 -13.66 15.77
C ILE A 4 37.68 -12.86 15.13
N GLU A 5 37.58 -11.56 15.39
CA GLU A 5 36.62 -10.68 14.70
C GLU A 5 36.99 -10.48 13.22
N ASN A 6 38.30 -10.37 12.89
CA ASN A 6 38.77 -10.32 11.51
C ASN A 6 38.57 -11.65 10.75
N LEU A 7 38.61 -12.80 11.43
CA LEU A 7 38.30 -14.10 10.84
C LEU A 7 36.84 -14.15 10.35
N GLY A 8 35.90 -13.56 11.08
CA GLY A 8 34.49 -13.47 10.65
C GLY A 8 34.31 -12.61 9.38
N GLY A 9 35.00 -11.47 9.30
CA GLY A 9 34.96 -10.59 8.13
C GLY A 9 35.64 -11.19 6.90
N MET A 10 36.82 -11.80 7.06
CA MET A 10 37.56 -12.42 5.97
C MET A 10 36.89 -13.71 5.48
N ALA A 11 36.37 -14.55 6.38
CA ALA A 11 35.62 -15.75 6.00
C ALA A 11 34.34 -15.39 5.21
N LEU A 12 33.67 -14.29 5.57
CA LEU A 12 32.52 -13.79 4.83
C LEU A 12 32.91 -13.34 3.42
N ILE A 13 33.99 -12.56 3.26
CA ILE A 13 34.50 -12.17 1.94
C ILE A 13 34.82 -13.40 1.10
N LEU A 14 35.55 -14.37 1.66
CA LEU A 14 35.95 -15.58 0.95
C LEU A 14 34.76 -16.45 0.56
N THR A 15 33.73 -16.53 1.41
CA THR A 15 32.48 -17.26 1.11
C THR A 15 31.72 -16.59 -0.03
N ILE A 16 31.58 -15.26 0.01
CA ILE A 16 30.92 -14.49 -1.06
C ILE A 16 31.69 -14.62 -2.37
N CYS A 17 33.02 -14.47 -2.33
CA CYS A 17 33.88 -14.62 -3.50
C CYS A 17 33.79 -16.04 -4.06
N GLY A 18 33.78 -17.08 -3.21
CA GLY A 18 33.64 -18.47 -3.62
C GLY A 18 32.30 -18.76 -4.29
N LEU A 19 31.19 -18.29 -3.72
CA LEU A 19 29.85 -18.44 -4.30
C LEU A 19 29.73 -17.74 -5.65
N LEU A 20 30.21 -16.49 -5.75
CA LEU A 20 30.20 -15.73 -7.01
C LEU A 20 31.11 -16.35 -8.07
N PHE A 21 32.26 -16.90 -7.66
CA PHE A 21 33.15 -17.63 -8.56
C PHE A 21 32.46 -18.86 -9.15
N VAL A 22 31.79 -19.65 -8.32
CA VAL A 22 31.06 -20.86 -8.76
C VAL A 22 29.88 -20.50 -9.67
N GLU A 23 29.14 -19.44 -9.33
CA GLU A 23 28.06 -18.93 -10.17
C GLU A 23 28.56 -18.46 -11.54
N GLU A 24 29.64 -17.67 -11.58
CA GLU A 24 30.25 -17.18 -12.83
C GLU A 24 30.92 -18.27 -13.66
N LEU A 25 31.30 -19.39 -13.03
CA LEU A 25 31.77 -20.60 -13.72
C LEU A 25 30.67 -21.25 -14.57
N GLY A 26 29.39 -20.94 -14.29
CA GLY A 26 28.25 -21.47 -15.02
C GLY A 26 27.38 -22.46 -14.24
N VAL A 27 27.60 -22.62 -12.93
CA VAL A 27 26.78 -23.49 -12.09
C VAL A 27 25.58 -22.69 -11.57
N PRO A 28 24.33 -23.02 -11.97
CA PRO A 28 23.16 -22.34 -11.44
C PRO A 28 22.98 -22.73 -9.97
N LEU A 29 23.20 -21.78 -9.06
CA LEU A 29 22.94 -21.94 -7.64
C LEU A 29 21.46 -21.59 -7.36
N PRO A 30 20.59 -22.57 -7.05
CA PRO A 30 19.16 -22.31 -6.88
C PRO A 30 18.81 -21.52 -5.61
N PHE A 31 19.74 -21.44 -4.65
CA PHE A 31 19.48 -20.89 -3.31
C PHE A 31 20.10 -19.50 -3.06
N ALA A 32 20.97 -19.00 -3.96
CA ALA A 32 21.65 -17.72 -3.76
C ALA A 32 21.91 -16.99 -5.10
N PRO A 33 21.01 -16.11 -5.56
CA PRO A 33 21.27 -15.24 -6.70
C PRO A 33 22.47 -14.33 -6.40
N GLY A 34 23.45 -14.21 -7.31
CA GLY A 34 24.66 -13.42 -7.08
C GLY A 34 24.40 -11.95 -6.70
N ASP A 35 23.31 -11.39 -7.23
CA ASP A 35 22.81 -10.05 -6.89
C ASP A 35 22.58 -9.91 -5.38
N LEU A 36 22.00 -10.93 -4.75
CA LEU A 36 21.68 -10.98 -3.33
C LEU A 36 22.95 -11.14 -2.48
N VAL A 37 23.89 -11.97 -2.94
CA VAL A 37 25.17 -12.19 -2.26
C VAL A 37 26.02 -10.92 -2.25
N LEU A 38 26.05 -10.17 -3.36
CA LEU A 38 26.71 -8.86 -3.47
C LEU A 38 26.04 -7.80 -2.59
N ALA A 39 24.71 -7.79 -2.53
CA ALA A 39 23.96 -6.89 -1.65
C ALA A 39 24.26 -7.16 -0.16
N ILE A 40 24.31 -8.43 0.25
CA ILE A 40 24.73 -8.84 1.61
C ILE A 40 26.15 -8.37 1.90
N GLY A 41 27.06 -8.49 0.93
CA GLY A 41 28.41 -7.94 1.01
C GLY A 41 28.43 -6.43 1.25
N GLY A 42 27.60 -5.67 0.54
CA GLY A 42 27.45 -4.22 0.74
C GLY A 42 26.93 -3.85 2.13
N ILE A 43 25.95 -4.59 2.66
CA ILE A 43 25.45 -4.41 4.02
C ILE A 43 26.55 -4.69 5.05
N ALA A 44 27.35 -5.74 4.84
CA ALA A 44 28.46 -6.09 5.74
C ALA A 44 29.58 -5.04 5.75
N VAL A 45 29.85 -4.40 4.61
CA VAL A 45 30.77 -3.26 4.48
C VAL A 45 30.28 -2.07 5.30
N THR A 46 28.99 -1.76 5.25
CA THR A 46 28.40 -0.65 6.01
C THR A 46 28.29 -0.91 7.51
N GLY A 47 28.13 -2.16 7.91
CA GLY A 47 28.17 -2.58 9.32
C GLY A 47 29.57 -2.57 9.93
N GLY A 48 30.60 -2.12 9.20
CA GLY A 48 31.98 -2.06 9.68
C GLY A 48 32.64 -3.43 9.85
N ARG A 49 31.99 -4.52 9.42
CA ARG A 49 32.48 -5.90 9.59
C ARG A 49 33.52 -6.31 8.55
N VAL A 50 33.61 -5.56 7.44
CA VAL A 50 34.42 -5.92 6.27
C VAL A 50 35.08 -4.68 5.66
N ASN A 51 36.35 -4.76 5.27
CA ASN A 51 37.04 -3.69 4.58
C ASN A 51 36.47 -3.51 3.14
N PRO A 52 35.95 -2.32 2.79
CA PRO A 52 35.33 -2.06 1.48
C PRO A 52 36.26 -2.34 0.30
N VAL A 53 37.54 -1.96 0.42
CA VAL A 53 38.52 -2.06 -0.67
C VAL A 53 38.84 -3.52 -0.95
N LEU A 54 39.04 -4.32 0.11
CA LEU A 54 39.31 -5.76 -0.03
C LEU A 54 38.08 -6.52 -0.55
N MET A 55 36.88 -6.18 -0.08
CA MET A 55 35.63 -6.80 -0.55
C MET A 55 35.42 -6.58 -2.05
N VAL A 56 35.48 -5.33 -2.51
CA VAL A 56 35.28 -4.98 -3.91
C VAL A 56 36.40 -5.57 -4.78
N GLY A 57 37.66 -5.46 -4.34
CA GLY A 57 38.81 -5.97 -5.08
C GLY A 57 38.75 -7.48 -5.28
N LEU A 58 38.57 -8.26 -4.20
CA LEU A 58 38.53 -9.72 -4.28
C LEU A 58 37.31 -10.23 -5.04
N THR A 59 36.16 -9.56 -4.89
CA THR A 59 34.94 -9.93 -5.63
C THR A 59 35.09 -9.70 -7.14
N LEU A 60 35.72 -8.59 -7.55
CA LEU A 60 36.02 -8.34 -8.96
C LEU A 60 36.96 -9.40 -9.54
N VAL A 61 38.01 -9.76 -8.81
CA VAL A 61 38.92 -10.84 -9.21
C VAL A 61 38.17 -12.17 -9.35
N ALA A 62 37.35 -12.53 -8.37
CA ALA A 62 36.56 -13.75 -8.39
C ALA A 62 35.61 -13.82 -9.61
N ILE A 63 34.90 -12.73 -9.90
CA ILE A 63 33.99 -12.65 -11.05
C ILE A 63 34.75 -12.75 -12.38
N ILE A 64 35.87 -12.02 -12.52
CA ILE A 64 36.63 -12.00 -13.78
C ILE A 64 37.28 -13.36 -14.04
N VAL A 65 37.91 -13.95 -13.02
CA VAL A 65 38.58 -15.27 -13.15
C VAL A 65 37.54 -16.37 -13.35
N GLY A 66 36.45 -16.36 -12.57
CA GLY A 66 35.35 -17.33 -12.70
C GLY A 66 34.72 -17.29 -14.09
N ALA A 67 34.41 -16.11 -14.62
CA ALA A 67 33.86 -15.96 -15.96
C ALA A 67 34.87 -16.31 -17.08
N ALA A 68 36.15 -15.99 -16.89
CA ALA A 68 37.19 -16.36 -17.86
C ALA A 68 37.38 -17.88 -17.95
N LEU A 69 37.41 -18.57 -16.80
CA LEU A 69 37.49 -20.03 -16.72
C LEU A 69 36.21 -20.69 -17.21
N GLY A 70 35.04 -20.19 -16.82
CA GLY A 70 33.74 -20.67 -17.29
C GLY A 70 33.62 -20.63 -18.82
N ARG A 71 34.14 -19.58 -19.46
CA ARG A 71 34.21 -19.49 -20.93
C ARG A 71 35.08 -20.59 -21.55
N GLU A 72 36.25 -20.88 -20.98
CA GLU A 72 37.14 -21.93 -21.50
C GLU A 72 36.54 -23.32 -21.26
N ILE A 73 35.95 -23.57 -20.08
CA ILE A 73 35.26 -24.83 -19.77
C ILE A 73 34.10 -25.08 -20.74
N THR A 74 33.31 -24.05 -21.04
CA THR A 74 32.18 -24.17 -21.97
C THR A 74 32.59 -24.26 -23.44
N ALA A 75 33.72 -23.64 -23.82
CA ALA A 75 34.33 -23.86 -25.13
C ALA A 75 34.78 -25.34 -25.31
N LEU A 76 35.26 -25.98 -24.24
CA LEU A 76 35.66 -27.40 -24.23
C LEU A 76 34.46 -28.37 -24.18
N LEU A 77 33.36 -27.99 -23.51
CA LEU A 77 32.16 -28.84 -23.41
C LEU A 77 31.42 -28.98 -24.75
N GLY A 78 31.39 -27.91 -25.55
CA GLY A 78 30.63 -27.85 -26.80
C GLY A 78 29.10 -27.73 -26.60
N TRP A 79 28.41 -27.34 -27.68
CA TRP A 79 26.98 -27.06 -27.70
C TRP A 79 26.11 -28.25 -27.25
N ASP A 80 26.45 -29.46 -27.71
CA ASP A 80 25.62 -30.66 -27.50
C ASP A 80 25.58 -31.13 -26.05
N ARG A 81 26.69 -30.96 -25.30
CA ARG A 81 26.73 -31.31 -23.88
C ARG A 81 26.09 -30.24 -23.01
N LEU A 82 26.26 -28.95 -23.38
CA LEU A 82 25.58 -27.88 -22.65
C LEU A 82 24.06 -28.00 -22.78
N MET A 83 23.52 -28.31 -23.96
CA MET A 83 22.06 -28.48 -24.13
C MET A 83 21.50 -29.69 -23.36
N LYS A 84 22.28 -30.76 -23.18
CA LYS A 84 21.87 -31.89 -22.32
C LYS A 84 21.70 -31.47 -20.85
N ILE A 85 22.46 -30.49 -20.37
CA ILE A 85 22.37 -29.94 -19.01
C ILE A 85 21.32 -28.81 -18.92
N ALA A 86 21.17 -28.01 -19.97
CA ALA A 86 20.26 -26.86 -19.99
C ALA A 86 18.78 -27.25 -20.15
N ARG A 87 18.49 -28.35 -20.86
CA ARG A 87 17.14 -28.90 -21.08
C ARG A 87 16.38 -29.22 -19.78
N PRO A 88 16.92 -30.00 -18.83
CA PRO A 88 16.22 -30.28 -17.57
C PRO A 88 16.00 -29.03 -16.71
N LEU A 89 16.82 -27.99 -16.88
CA LEU A 89 16.75 -26.73 -16.13
C LEU A 89 15.89 -25.64 -16.79
N HIS A 90 15.19 -25.94 -17.90
CA HIS A 90 14.38 -24.99 -18.66
C HIS A 90 15.14 -23.72 -19.11
N ALA A 91 16.46 -23.80 -19.28
CA ALA A 91 17.32 -22.65 -19.57
C ALA A 91 17.47 -22.32 -21.06
N GLU A 92 16.77 -23.03 -21.96
CA GLU A 92 16.91 -22.89 -23.42
C GLU A 92 16.58 -21.47 -23.92
N LYS A 93 15.51 -20.85 -23.41
CA LYS A 93 15.09 -19.49 -23.81
C LYS A 93 16.11 -18.41 -23.41
N PRO A 94 16.65 -18.39 -22.17
CA PRO A 94 17.76 -17.51 -21.79
C PRO A 94 19.02 -17.70 -22.64
N LEU A 95 19.43 -18.96 -22.86
CA LEU A 95 20.62 -19.31 -23.66
C LEU A 95 20.49 -18.83 -25.11
N GLY A 96 19.33 -19.04 -25.75
CA GLY A 96 19.05 -18.54 -27.10
C GLY A 96 19.11 -17.01 -27.18
N ARG A 97 18.53 -16.29 -26.22
CA ARG A 97 18.61 -14.82 -26.15
C ARG A 97 20.03 -14.30 -25.99
N ALA A 98 20.83 -14.95 -25.15
CA ALA A 98 22.25 -14.59 -24.99
C ALA A 98 23.04 -14.88 -26.28
N ALA A 99 22.75 -15.98 -26.97
CA ALA A 99 23.34 -16.31 -28.28
C ALA A 99 23.04 -15.24 -29.33
N ASP A 100 21.78 -14.81 -29.45
CA ASP A 100 21.36 -13.80 -30.42
C ASP A 100 22.00 -12.44 -30.18
N LEU A 101 22.23 -12.07 -28.92
CA LEU A 101 22.95 -10.85 -28.56
C LEU A 101 24.43 -10.94 -28.94
N LEU A 102 25.09 -12.09 -28.68
CA LEU A 102 26.50 -12.29 -28.99
C LEU A 102 26.77 -12.41 -30.49
N ARG A 103 25.82 -12.92 -31.28
CA ARG A 103 25.88 -12.96 -32.76
C ARG A 103 26.02 -11.59 -33.40
N ARG A 104 25.56 -10.52 -32.73
CA ARG A 104 25.72 -9.13 -33.22
C ARG A 104 27.18 -8.65 -33.16
N GLY A 105 28.07 -9.39 -32.51
CA GLY A 105 29.51 -9.17 -32.50
C GLY A 105 30.00 -8.01 -31.64
N GLY A 106 31.28 -8.05 -31.26
CA GLY A 106 31.97 -6.98 -30.53
C GLY A 106 31.88 -7.03 -29.01
N TRP A 107 32.66 -6.18 -28.33
CA TRP A 107 32.74 -6.15 -26.86
C TRP A 107 31.48 -5.57 -26.19
N ARG A 108 30.75 -4.71 -26.92
CA ARG A 108 29.52 -4.05 -26.44
C ARG A 108 28.36 -5.04 -26.25
N THR A 109 28.33 -6.14 -26.99
CA THR A 109 27.28 -7.16 -26.86
C THR A 109 27.50 -8.00 -25.61
N VAL A 110 28.76 -8.37 -25.32
CA VAL A 110 29.15 -9.01 -24.06
C VAL A 110 28.81 -8.11 -22.88
N PHE A 111 29.13 -6.81 -22.97
CA PHE A 111 28.82 -5.83 -21.92
C PHE A 111 27.30 -5.74 -21.65
N THR A 112 26.49 -5.57 -22.69
CA THR A 112 25.03 -5.41 -22.54
C THR A 112 24.35 -6.70 -22.08
N ALA A 113 24.74 -7.85 -22.61
CA ALA A 113 24.19 -9.14 -22.21
C ALA A 113 24.51 -9.50 -20.74
N ARG A 114 25.67 -9.09 -20.23
CA ARG A 114 26.06 -9.30 -18.83
C ARG A 114 25.36 -8.38 -17.83
N LEU A 115 24.87 -7.22 -18.26
CA LEU A 115 24.11 -6.31 -17.39
C LEU A 115 22.61 -6.67 -17.29
N LEU A 116 22.11 -7.55 -18.15
CA LEU A 116 20.72 -8.00 -18.10
C LEU A 116 20.54 -9.07 -17.00
N PRO A 117 19.65 -8.85 -16.01
CA PRO A 117 19.38 -9.82 -14.95
C PRO A 117 18.98 -11.18 -15.50
N GLY A 118 19.56 -12.24 -14.94
CA GLY A 118 19.30 -13.62 -15.38
C GLY A 118 19.89 -14.01 -16.74
N LEU A 119 20.65 -13.14 -17.43
CA LEU A 119 21.37 -13.48 -18.66
C LEU A 119 22.90 -13.52 -18.49
N ARG A 120 23.42 -12.99 -17.38
CA ARG A 120 24.85 -12.88 -17.07
C ARG A 120 25.61 -14.21 -17.17
N VAL A 121 25.17 -15.21 -16.43
CA VAL A 121 25.80 -16.54 -16.38
C VAL A 121 25.73 -17.22 -17.75
N TYR A 122 24.58 -17.15 -18.42
CA TYR A 122 24.39 -17.70 -19.76
C TYR A 122 25.25 -17.00 -20.82
N THR A 123 25.57 -15.73 -20.64
CA THR A 123 26.45 -14.99 -21.56
C THR A 123 27.86 -15.57 -21.56
N THR A 124 28.40 -15.95 -20.40
CA THR A 124 29.71 -16.62 -20.30
C THR A 124 29.70 -17.97 -21.01
N GLN A 125 28.65 -18.77 -20.78
CA GLN A 125 28.50 -20.10 -21.40
C GLN A 125 28.38 -20.00 -22.93
N MET A 126 27.56 -19.06 -23.41
CA MET A 126 27.38 -18.81 -24.84
C MET A 126 28.63 -18.24 -25.49
N ALA A 127 29.38 -17.37 -24.80
CA ALA A 127 30.62 -16.80 -25.32
C ALA A 127 31.71 -17.87 -25.54
N GLY A 128 31.72 -18.92 -24.71
CA GLY A 128 32.60 -20.08 -24.88
C GLY A 128 32.25 -20.88 -26.13
N ILE A 129 30.98 -21.22 -26.29
CA ILE A 129 30.51 -22.07 -27.40
C ILE A 129 30.56 -21.35 -28.75
N THR A 130 30.24 -20.06 -28.78
CA THR A 130 30.28 -19.25 -30.00
C THR A 130 31.70 -18.81 -30.38
N GLY A 131 32.72 -19.19 -29.59
CA GLY A 131 34.12 -18.93 -29.92
C GLY A 131 34.52 -17.45 -29.87
N VAL A 132 33.88 -16.65 -29.00
CA VAL A 132 34.22 -15.23 -28.86
C VAL A 132 35.68 -15.09 -28.42
N ARG A 133 36.46 -14.27 -29.15
CA ARG A 133 37.89 -14.02 -28.87
C ARG A 133 38.09 -13.56 -27.42
N ARG A 134 39.12 -14.09 -26.75
CA ARG A 134 39.39 -13.83 -25.31
C ARG A 134 39.44 -12.35 -24.96
N SER A 135 40.10 -11.56 -25.82
CA SER A 135 40.24 -10.10 -25.67
C SER A 135 38.91 -9.36 -25.79
N THR A 136 38.06 -9.74 -26.74
CA THR A 136 36.75 -9.13 -26.94
C THR A 136 35.80 -9.46 -25.78
N PHE A 137 35.89 -10.69 -25.25
CA PHE A 137 35.13 -11.08 -24.06
C PHE A 137 35.59 -10.30 -22.83
N LEU A 138 36.90 -10.22 -22.57
CA LEU A 138 37.45 -9.46 -21.44
C LEU A 138 37.13 -7.96 -21.53
N ALA A 139 37.21 -7.37 -22.72
CA ALA A 139 36.87 -5.96 -22.95
C ALA A 139 35.40 -5.62 -22.65
N GLY A 140 34.48 -6.58 -22.80
CA GLY A 140 33.09 -6.42 -22.37
C GLY A 140 32.85 -6.80 -20.90
N LEU A 141 33.52 -7.85 -20.42
CA LEU A 141 33.41 -8.40 -19.08
C LEU A 141 33.87 -7.41 -18.02
N VAL A 142 35.08 -6.88 -18.12
CA VAL A 142 35.69 -6.05 -17.07
C VAL A 142 34.85 -4.80 -16.76
N PRO A 143 34.44 -3.97 -17.74
CA PRO A 143 33.60 -2.81 -17.46
C PRO A 143 32.22 -3.20 -16.91
N SER A 144 31.64 -4.31 -17.39
CA SER A 144 30.36 -4.79 -16.88
C SER A 144 30.46 -5.26 -15.43
N ALA A 145 31.54 -5.95 -15.06
CA ALA A 145 31.78 -6.44 -13.71
C ALA A 145 32.01 -5.29 -12.73
N VAL A 146 32.78 -4.27 -13.13
CA VAL A 146 32.99 -3.05 -12.32
C VAL A 146 31.67 -2.35 -12.06
N LEU A 147 30.87 -2.11 -13.10
CA LEU A 147 29.57 -1.44 -12.96
C LEU A 147 28.60 -2.26 -12.10
N TYR A 148 28.62 -3.58 -12.27
CA TYR A 148 27.75 -4.50 -11.54
C TYR A 148 28.11 -4.59 -10.05
N VAL A 149 29.40 -4.77 -9.71
CA VAL A 149 29.87 -4.80 -8.32
C VAL A 149 29.64 -3.44 -7.67
N ALA A 150 30.00 -2.34 -8.34
CA ALA A 150 29.75 -0.99 -7.82
C ALA A 150 28.25 -0.73 -7.58
N GLY A 151 27.39 -1.17 -8.49
CA GLY A 151 25.94 -1.07 -8.38
C GLY A 151 25.39 -1.83 -7.18
N PHE A 152 25.65 -3.14 -7.06
CA PHE A 152 25.05 -3.97 -6.01
C PHE A 152 25.70 -3.80 -4.63
N VAL A 153 27.02 -3.61 -4.56
CA VAL A 153 27.70 -3.30 -3.29
C VAL A 153 27.31 -1.89 -2.85
N GLY A 154 27.23 -0.93 -3.77
CA GLY A 154 26.78 0.45 -3.48
C GLY A 154 25.33 0.50 -3.01
N LEU A 155 24.42 -0.24 -3.66
CA LEU A 155 23.04 -0.40 -3.22
C LEU A 155 22.98 -1.06 -1.83
N GLY A 156 23.67 -2.18 -1.64
CA GLY A 156 23.75 -2.86 -0.35
C GLY A 156 24.29 -1.96 0.77
N ALA A 157 25.25 -1.09 0.45
CA ALA A 157 25.81 -0.15 1.41
C ALA A 157 24.87 1.04 1.71
N ALA A 158 24.18 1.56 0.70
CA ALA A 158 23.21 2.64 0.86
C ALA A 158 21.97 2.19 1.67
N PHE A 159 21.46 0.98 1.41
CA PHE A 159 20.35 0.38 2.15
C PHE A 159 20.80 -0.30 3.46
N GLY A 160 22.09 -0.58 3.61
CA GLY A 160 22.66 -1.23 4.79
C GLY A 160 22.47 -0.42 6.06
N ARG A 161 22.57 0.92 6.02
CA ARG A 161 22.36 1.77 7.22
C ARG A 161 20.93 1.67 7.79
N PRO A 162 19.85 1.89 7.01
CA PRO A 162 18.50 1.73 7.53
C PRO A 162 18.15 0.27 7.90
N ILE A 163 18.69 -0.72 7.17
CA ILE A 163 18.47 -2.15 7.48
C ILE A 163 19.20 -2.56 8.78
N LEU A 164 20.45 -2.12 8.99
CA LEU A 164 21.21 -2.39 10.21
C LEU A 164 20.66 -1.62 11.42
N ALA A 165 20.06 -0.45 11.21
CA ALA A 165 19.29 0.25 12.24
C ALA A 165 18.03 -0.54 12.64
N LEU A 166 17.31 -1.14 11.67
CA LEU A 166 16.20 -2.06 11.94
C LEU A 166 16.65 -3.34 12.67
N ILE A 167 17.81 -3.90 12.30
CA ILE A 167 18.32 -5.17 12.84
C ILE A 167 18.88 -5.00 14.27
N HIS A 168 19.61 -3.92 14.56
CA HIS A 168 20.11 -3.66 15.92
C HIS A 168 19.01 -3.11 16.85
N ALA A 169 17.94 -2.51 16.32
CA ALA A 169 16.85 -2.03 17.14
C ALA A 169 15.92 -3.14 17.67
N SER A 170 15.88 -4.33 17.06
CA SER A 170 15.10 -5.46 17.61
C SER A 170 15.33 -6.78 16.87
N GLN A 171 16.06 -7.71 17.50
CA GLN A 171 16.12 -9.13 17.08
C GLN A 171 14.73 -9.83 17.08
N HIS A 172 13.69 -9.17 17.60
CA HIS A 172 12.32 -9.69 17.72
C HIS A 172 11.37 -9.33 16.57
N GLN A 173 11.73 -8.40 15.67
CA GLN A 173 10.82 -7.92 14.60
C GLN A 173 10.72 -8.84 13.37
N ILE A 174 11.74 -9.67 13.12
CA ILE A 174 11.70 -10.66 12.03
C ILE A 174 10.66 -11.74 12.35
N LEU A 175 10.54 -12.15 13.62
CA LEU A 175 9.53 -13.09 14.08
C LEU A 175 8.13 -12.51 13.91
N LEU A 176 7.93 -11.20 14.12
CA LEU A 176 6.66 -10.50 13.95
C LEU A 176 6.25 -10.36 12.48
N ALA A 177 7.19 -10.06 11.58
CA ALA A 177 6.93 -10.06 10.15
C ALA A 177 6.56 -11.46 9.64
N VAL A 178 7.23 -12.50 10.13
CA VAL A 178 6.90 -13.89 9.84
C VAL A 178 5.55 -14.28 10.45
N LEU A 179 5.23 -13.85 11.67
CA LEU A 179 3.96 -14.12 12.33
C LEU A 179 2.80 -13.37 11.64
N ALA A 180 3.00 -12.15 11.16
CA ALA A 180 2.00 -11.38 10.43
C ALA A 180 1.72 -11.99 9.04
N VAL A 181 2.76 -12.43 8.34
CA VAL A 181 2.61 -13.17 7.07
C VAL A 181 1.98 -14.55 7.32
N ALA A 182 2.37 -15.26 8.38
CA ALA A 182 1.78 -16.53 8.77
C ALA A 182 0.33 -16.37 9.23
N ALA A 183 -0.03 -15.28 9.92
CA ALA A 183 -1.40 -14.94 10.30
C ALA A 183 -2.22 -14.55 9.09
N ALA A 184 -1.68 -13.77 8.14
CA ALA A 184 -2.36 -13.46 6.89
C ALA A 184 -2.59 -14.73 6.05
N ILE A 185 -1.61 -15.63 5.97
CA ILE A 185 -1.73 -16.93 5.29
C ILE A 185 -2.69 -17.86 6.05
N ALA A 186 -2.63 -17.92 7.38
CA ALA A 186 -3.53 -18.72 8.21
C ALA A 186 -4.96 -18.20 8.13
N VAL A 187 -5.18 -16.89 8.12
CA VAL A 187 -6.49 -16.27 7.88
C VAL A 187 -6.97 -16.64 6.48
N VAL A 188 -6.13 -16.53 5.44
CA VAL A 188 -6.49 -16.92 4.07
C VAL A 188 -6.78 -18.43 3.94
N LEU A 189 -6.06 -19.29 4.67
CA LEU A 189 -6.23 -20.75 4.66
C LEU A 189 -7.42 -21.22 5.51
N LEU A 190 -7.62 -20.64 6.69
CA LEU A 190 -8.79 -20.87 7.56
C LEU A 190 -10.06 -20.35 6.89
N ILE A 191 -9.97 -19.21 6.20
CA ILE A 191 -11.01 -18.73 5.28
C ILE A 191 -11.23 -19.80 4.21
N ARG A 192 -10.23 -20.26 3.46
CA ARG A 192 -10.44 -21.26 2.40
C ARG A 192 -11.05 -22.60 2.85
N ILE A 193 -10.75 -23.07 4.06
CA ILE A 193 -11.21 -24.36 4.57
C ILE A 193 -12.62 -24.29 5.16
N GLY A 194 -13.03 -23.17 5.78
CA GLY A 194 -14.36 -22.99 6.38
C GLY A 194 -15.36 -22.14 5.57
N THR A 195 -14.88 -21.23 4.71
CA THR A 195 -15.74 -20.18 4.11
C THR A 195 -16.48 -20.60 2.86
N ARG A 196 -16.32 -21.80 2.31
CA ARG A 196 -17.25 -22.23 1.24
C ARG A 196 -18.70 -22.19 1.74
N ARG A 197 -18.97 -22.64 2.98
CA ARG A 197 -20.33 -22.57 3.55
C ARG A 197 -20.76 -21.14 3.89
N ALA A 198 -19.85 -20.33 4.42
CA ALA A 198 -20.14 -18.94 4.77
C ALA A 198 -20.36 -18.06 3.52
N LEU A 199 -19.53 -18.21 2.49
CA LEU A 199 -19.66 -17.54 1.20
C LEU A 199 -20.96 -17.95 0.50
N LEU A 200 -21.30 -19.24 0.51
CA LEU A 200 -22.61 -19.69 0.01
C LEU A 200 -23.77 -19.07 0.79
N SER A 201 -23.65 -18.94 2.12
CA SER A 201 -24.69 -18.26 2.92
C SER A 201 -24.78 -16.76 2.63
N LEU A 202 -23.65 -16.09 2.36
CA LEU A 202 -23.61 -14.69 1.95
C LEU A 202 -24.20 -14.49 0.54
N GLU A 203 -23.85 -15.36 -0.41
CA GLU A 203 -24.42 -15.37 -1.77
C GLU A 203 -25.94 -15.59 -1.71
N SER A 204 -26.42 -16.52 -0.88
CA SER A 204 -27.86 -16.73 -0.65
C SER A 204 -28.55 -15.51 -0.01
N GLY A 205 -27.82 -14.72 0.77
CA GLY A 205 -28.28 -13.46 1.35
C GLY A 205 -28.20 -12.26 0.39
N GLY A 206 -27.75 -12.46 -0.86
CA GLY A 206 -27.67 -11.43 -1.90
C GLY A 206 -26.34 -10.68 -1.97
N TRP A 207 -25.28 -11.18 -1.34
CA TRP A 207 -23.92 -10.63 -1.46
C TRP A 207 -23.23 -11.18 -2.72
N THR A 208 -22.80 -10.29 -3.62
CA THR A 208 -22.24 -10.63 -4.94
C THR A 208 -20.70 -10.60 -5.00
N GLY A 209 -20.06 -10.53 -3.84
CA GLY A 209 -18.61 -10.53 -3.68
C GLY A 209 -18.04 -9.21 -3.16
N PRO A 210 -16.74 -9.16 -2.83
CA PRO A 210 -16.14 -8.00 -2.19
C PRO A 210 -15.95 -6.82 -3.16
N LEU A 211 -15.84 -7.08 -4.46
CA LEU A 211 -15.59 -6.04 -5.47
C LEU A 211 -16.87 -5.46 -6.08
N HIS A 212 -18.06 -5.98 -5.75
CA HIS A 212 -19.35 -5.38 -6.12
C HIS A 212 -19.96 -4.71 -4.91
N LEU A 213 -20.26 -3.41 -5.01
CA LEU A 213 -20.76 -2.60 -3.91
C LEU A 213 -22.17 -2.16 -4.22
N ARG A 214 -23.13 -2.66 -3.44
CA ARG A 214 -24.49 -2.11 -3.39
C ARG A 214 -24.53 -1.06 -2.29
N LEU A 215 -24.60 0.20 -2.69
CA LEU A 215 -24.53 1.36 -1.81
C LEU A 215 -25.92 1.97 -1.67
N ASP A 216 -26.61 1.52 -0.62
CA ASP A 216 -27.88 2.12 -0.19
C ASP A 216 -27.62 3.56 0.24
N SER A 217 -28.48 4.49 -0.16
CA SER A 217 -28.40 5.88 0.32
C SER A 217 -28.83 5.94 1.79
N LEU A 218 -27.90 5.72 2.71
CA LEU A 218 -28.10 6.09 4.11
C LEU A 218 -28.14 7.61 4.19
N GLY A 219 -29.16 8.16 4.85
CA GLY A 219 -29.37 9.60 4.89
C GLY A 219 -28.14 10.38 5.34
N ILE A 220 -28.00 11.61 4.83
CA ILE A 220 -26.95 12.59 5.19
C ILE A 220 -26.83 12.76 6.71
N LEU A 221 -27.87 12.44 7.48
CA LEU A 221 -27.87 12.52 8.93
C LEU A 221 -27.15 11.33 9.63
N VAL A 222 -27.22 10.12 9.06
CA VAL A 222 -26.78 8.90 9.75
C VAL A 222 -25.25 8.78 9.76
N MET A 223 -24.57 9.12 8.66
CA MET A 223 -23.10 9.01 8.61
C MET A 223 -22.39 10.01 9.55
N PRO A 224 -22.74 11.30 9.58
CA PRO A 224 -22.18 12.23 10.56
C PRO A 224 -22.53 11.85 11.99
N LEU A 225 -23.72 11.29 12.24
CA LEU A 225 -24.08 10.76 13.55
C LEU A 225 -23.14 9.62 13.96
N CYS A 226 -22.89 8.64 13.08
CA CYS A 226 -21.96 7.54 13.34
C CYS A 226 -20.52 8.05 13.61
N LEU A 227 -20.04 9.01 12.82
CA LEU A 227 -18.73 9.65 13.05
C LEU A 227 -18.70 10.37 14.40
N GLY A 228 -19.76 11.12 14.73
CA GLY A 228 -19.89 11.82 16.00
C GLY A 228 -19.93 10.87 17.21
N ILE A 229 -20.63 9.75 17.11
CA ILE A 229 -20.67 8.72 18.16
C ILE A 229 -19.27 8.16 18.43
N ASN A 230 -18.52 7.79 17.40
CA ASN A 230 -17.17 7.27 17.57
C ASN A 230 -16.23 8.33 18.16
N PHE A 231 -16.26 9.54 17.61
CA PHE A 231 -15.42 10.64 18.07
C PHE A 231 -15.70 10.98 19.55
N ALA A 232 -16.98 11.11 19.92
CA ALA A 232 -17.39 11.39 21.29
C ALA A 232 -17.06 10.22 22.24
N GLY A 233 -17.32 8.98 21.81
CA GLY A 233 -17.01 7.79 22.60
C GLY A 233 -15.52 7.70 22.92
N HIS A 234 -14.67 7.88 21.90
CA HIS A 234 -13.23 7.86 22.07
C HIS A 234 -12.71 9.06 22.89
N ALA A 235 -13.25 10.26 22.67
CA ALA A 235 -12.92 11.43 23.49
C ALA A 235 -13.27 11.22 24.98
N LEU A 236 -14.41 10.59 25.28
CA LEU A 236 -14.79 10.21 26.64
C LEU A 236 -13.85 9.15 27.22
N ALA A 237 -13.49 8.14 26.44
CA ALA A 237 -12.57 7.10 26.86
C ALA A 237 -11.20 7.65 27.25
N VAL A 238 -10.62 8.50 26.40
CA VAL A 238 -9.33 9.17 26.66
C VAL A 238 -9.45 10.16 27.80
N GLY A 239 -10.47 11.01 27.81
CA GLY A 239 -10.66 12.07 28.81
C GLY A 239 -10.89 11.54 30.22
N LEU A 240 -11.66 10.46 30.37
CA LEU A 240 -11.93 9.81 31.66
C LEU A 240 -10.95 8.67 31.99
N LYS A 241 -9.98 8.39 31.10
CA LYS A 241 -9.03 7.26 31.21
C LYS A 241 -9.74 5.92 31.44
N LEU A 242 -10.80 5.67 30.69
CA LEU A 242 -11.53 4.41 30.76
C LEU A 242 -10.64 3.24 30.31
N PRO A 243 -10.87 2.02 30.83
CA PRO A 243 -10.11 0.84 30.42
C PRO A 243 -10.59 0.27 29.06
N LEU A 244 -11.03 1.13 28.13
CA LEU A 244 -11.70 0.79 26.85
C LEU A 244 -11.40 1.86 25.79
N PHE A 245 -11.69 1.58 24.51
CA PHE A 245 -11.44 2.50 23.39
C PHE A 245 -12.67 3.32 22.95
N LEU A 246 -13.86 2.71 22.98
CA LEU A 246 -15.17 3.28 22.65
C LEU A 246 -15.25 4.00 21.28
N ASP A 247 -14.54 3.50 20.28
CA ASP A 247 -14.27 4.17 19.00
C ASP A 247 -14.99 3.58 17.78
N SER A 248 -15.76 2.50 17.98
CA SER A 248 -16.22 1.63 16.89
C SER A 248 -17.73 1.37 16.87
N MET A 249 -18.49 1.97 17.79
CA MET A 249 -19.95 1.81 17.84
C MET A 249 -20.64 2.34 16.57
N GLY A 250 -20.31 3.56 16.15
CA GLY A 250 -20.80 4.16 14.90
C GLY A 250 -20.30 3.42 13.65
N THR A 251 -19.08 2.89 13.70
CA THR A 251 -18.49 2.05 12.63
C THR A 251 -19.32 0.78 12.43
N ILE A 252 -19.64 0.07 13.51
CA ILE A 252 -20.45 -1.15 13.51
C ILE A 252 -21.90 -0.83 13.11
N LEU A 253 -22.49 0.22 13.68
CA LEU A 253 -23.83 0.69 13.35
C LEU A 253 -23.98 0.95 11.85
N CYS A 254 -23.04 1.70 11.27
CA CYS A 254 -23.05 2.02 9.85
C CYS A 254 -22.86 0.76 8.99
N GLY A 255 -21.99 -0.16 9.41
CA GLY A 255 -21.81 -1.47 8.77
C GLY A 255 -23.11 -2.26 8.70
N VAL A 256 -23.80 -2.43 9.84
CA VAL A 256 -25.07 -3.19 9.89
C VAL A 256 -26.17 -2.54 9.04
N LEU A 257 -26.21 -1.19 8.99
CA LEU A 257 -27.24 -0.43 8.28
C LEU A 257 -27.02 -0.25 6.77
N ALA A 258 -25.78 -0.04 6.32
CA ALA A 258 -25.45 0.21 4.90
C ALA A 258 -24.52 -0.82 4.26
N GLY A 259 -24.10 -1.82 5.01
CA GLY A 259 -23.22 -2.88 4.52
C GLY A 259 -21.72 -2.60 4.74
N PRO A 260 -20.88 -3.55 4.31
CA PRO A 260 -19.50 -3.70 4.77
C PRO A 260 -18.60 -2.52 4.37
N TRP A 261 -18.69 -2.07 3.12
CA TRP A 261 -17.85 -0.99 2.62
C TRP A 261 -18.17 0.34 3.29
N VAL A 262 -19.45 0.66 3.50
CA VAL A 262 -19.84 1.92 4.16
C VAL A 262 -19.39 1.91 5.61
N GLY A 263 -19.62 0.81 6.34
CA GLY A 263 -19.14 0.64 7.72
C GLY A 263 -17.62 0.78 7.83
N GLY A 264 -16.87 0.07 6.99
CA GLY A 264 -15.41 0.16 6.98
C GLY A 264 -14.90 1.58 6.66
N SER A 265 -15.53 2.27 5.70
CA SER A 265 -15.19 3.65 5.34
C SER A 265 -15.42 4.64 6.48
N ILE A 266 -16.51 4.48 7.24
CA ILE A 266 -16.75 5.29 8.44
C ILE A 266 -15.67 5.03 9.50
N GLY A 267 -15.24 3.78 9.67
CA GLY A 267 -14.13 3.45 10.56
C GLY A 267 -12.83 4.16 10.21
N VAL A 268 -12.45 4.17 8.92
CA VAL A 268 -11.26 4.91 8.44
C VAL A 268 -11.39 6.40 8.71
N LEU A 269 -12.51 7.01 8.29
CA LEU A 269 -12.73 8.46 8.46
C LEU A 269 -12.76 8.86 9.94
N SER A 270 -13.36 8.04 10.79
CA SER A 270 -13.42 8.26 12.23
C SER A 270 -12.03 8.29 12.84
N ASN A 271 -11.19 7.30 12.56
CA ASN A 271 -9.84 7.23 13.11
C ASN A 271 -8.94 8.36 12.59
N LEU A 272 -9.12 8.79 11.34
CA LEU A 272 -8.41 9.96 10.80
C LEU A 272 -8.87 11.27 11.46
N LEU A 273 -10.16 11.41 11.69
CA LEU A 273 -10.72 12.57 12.39
C LEU A 273 -10.16 12.64 13.82
N THR A 274 -10.21 11.53 14.55
CA THR A 274 -9.64 11.42 15.90
C THR A 274 -8.14 11.70 15.90
N SER A 275 -7.41 11.12 14.95
CA SER A 275 -5.96 11.26 14.83
C SER A 275 -5.50 12.68 14.61
N ASN A 276 -6.24 13.41 13.79
CA ASN A 276 -5.92 14.81 13.54
C ASN A 276 -6.48 15.72 14.64
N THR A 277 -7.24 15.23 15.62
CA THR A 277 -7.82 16.13 16.64
C THR A 277 -7.10 16.04 17.97
N PHE A 278 -7.01 14.85 18.57
CA PHE A 278 -6.47 14.74 19.93
C PHE A 278 -5.71 13.43 20.23
N ASP A 279 -5.81 12.40 19.40
CA ASP A 279 -5.04 11.16 19.57
C ASP A 279 -4.29 10.76 18.28
N PRO A 280 -3.06 11.25 18.06
CA PRO A 280 -2.28 10.97 16.86
C PRO A 280 -2.08 9.49 16.54
N VAL A 281 -2.18 8.60 17.52
CA VAL A 281 -1.97 7.16 17.34
C VAL A 281 -3.17 6.51 16.63
N ALA A 282 -4.36 7.10 16.73
CA ALA A 282 -5.61 6.57 16.15
C ALA A 282 -5.53 6.26 14.65
N SER A 283 -4.74 7.02 13.88
CA SER A 283 -4.57 6.80 12.43
C SER A 283 -3.98 5.42 12.10
N SER A 284 -3.11 4.89 12.96
CA SER A 284 -2.51 3.56 12.79
C SER A 284 -3.58 2.46 12.82
N TYR A 285 -4.65 2.66 13.58
CA TYR A 285 -5.75 1.72 13.73
C TYR A 285 -6.84 1.87 12.67
N ALA A 286 -6.72 2.79 11.70
CA ALA A 286 -7.73 2.99 10.67
C ALA A 286 -8.03 1.71 9.86
N ILE A 287 -7.02 0.86 9.65
CA ILE A 287 -7.18 -0.45 8.99
C ILE A 287 -7.96 -1.42 9.87
N VAL A 288 -7.74 -1.39 11.19
CA VAL A 288 -8.50 -2.19 12.18
C VAL A 288 -9.96 -1.76 12.17
N SER A 289 -10.23 -0.46 12.28
CA SER A 289 -11.58 0.11 12.20
C SER A 289 -12.27 -0.20 10.87
N PHE A 290 -11.52 -0.17 9.75
CA PHE A 290 -12.05 -0.61 8.46
C PHE A 290 -12.50 -2.08 8.52
N ALA A 291 -11.64 -2.97 9.00
CA ALA A 291 -11.92 -4.40 9.07
C ALA A 291 -13.12 -4.69 9.97
N VAL A 292 -13.19 -4.06 11.15
CA VAL A 292 -14.32 -4.20 12.09
C VAL A 292 -15.63 -3.76 11.43
N GLY A 293 -15.65 -2.57 10.80
CA GLY A 293 -16.83 -2.06 10.10
C GLY A 293 -17.24 -2.93 8.91
N PHE A 294 -16.26 -3.45 8.17
CA PHE A 294 -16.48 -4.37 7.06
C PHE A 294 -17.09 -5.68 7.56
N THR A 295 -16.53 -6.30 8.59
CA THR A 295 -17.06 -7.55 9.15
C THR A 295 -18.44 -7.36 9.77
N ALA A 296 -18.69 -6.23 10.43
CA ALA A 296 -20.01 -5.88 10.93
C ALA A 296 -21.03 -5.76 9.81
N GLY A 297 -20.66 -5.15 8.67
CA GLY A 297 -21.58 -5.05 7.54
C GLY A 297 -21.85 -6.35 6.79
N LEU A 298 -20.97 -7.35 6.87
CA LEU A 298 -21.30 -8.70 6.36
C LEU A 298 -22.44 -9.35 7.16
N SER A 299 -22.59 -9.00 8.43
CA SER A 299 -23.65 -9.54 9.29
C SER A 299 -25.05 -9.18 8.78
N ARG A 300 -25.18 -8.07 8.04
CA ARG A 300 -26.43 -7.61 7.39
C ARG A 300 -27.00 -8.70 6.48
N TYR A 301 -26.16 -9.28 5.61
CA TYR A 301 -26.54 -10.30 4.64
C TYR A 301 -26.87 -11.64 5.30
N LEU A 302 -26.27 -11.91 6.46
CA LEU A 302 -26.54 -13.12 7.26
C LEU A 302 -27.71 -12.95 8.24
N SER A 303 -28.32 -11.77 8.30
CA SER A 303 -29.42 -11.42 9.22
C SER A 303 -29.10 -11.63 10.71
N TRP A 304 -27.83 -11.48 11.11
CA TRP A 304 -27.40 -11.70 12.50
C TRP A 304 -28.06 -10.74 13.49
N GLN A 305 -28.37 -9.52 13.05
CA GLN A 305 -29.04 -8.49 13.86
C GLN A 305 -30.42 -8.91 14.38
N ARG A 306 -31.07 -9.92 13.76
CA ARG A 306 -32.41 -10.41 14.12
C ARG A 306 -32.40 -11.57 15.12
N ARG A 307 -31.23 -12.14 15.45
CA ARG A 307 -31.11 -13.36 16.28
C ARG A 307 -30.17 -13.12 17.45
N ALA A 308 -30.50 -13.61 18.64
CA ALA A 308 -29.61 -13.51 19.81
C ALA A 308 -28.24 -14.19 19.58
N SER A 309 -28.21 -15.34 18.89
CA SER A 309 -26.95 -15.98 18.50
C SER A 309 -26.13 -15.15 17.50
N GLY A 310 -26.80 -14.35 16.67
CA GLY A 310 -26.15 -13.43 15.75
C GLY A 310 -25.51 -12.24 16.44
N TRP A 311 -26.08 -11.76 17.55
CA TRP A 311 -25.49 -10.71 18.38
C TRP A 311 -24.17 -11.17 19.00
N ILE A 312 -24.18 -12.37 19.60
CA ILE A 312 -22.98 -12.99 20.20
C ILE A 312 -21.91 -13.21 19.14
N LEU A 313 -22.31 -13.70 17.96
CA LEU A 313 -21.37 -13.96 16.87
C LEU A 313 -20.78 -12.66 16.29
N LEU A 314 -21.60 -11.60 16.14
CA LEU A 314 -21.11 -10.28 15.71
C LEU A 314 -20.10 -9.71 16.71
N TRP A 315 -20.41 -9.79 18.01
CA TRP A 315 -19.50 -9.38 19.07
C TRP A 315 -18.17 -10.14 19.04
N ALA A 316 -18.22 -11.46 19.04
CA ALA A 316 -17.02 -12.30 19.05
C ALA A 316 -16.14 -12.08 17.80
N VAL A 317 -16.77 -11.93 16.62
CA VAL A 317 -16.04 -11.64 15.37
C VAL A 317 -15.42 -10.26 15.41
N CYS A 318 -16.15 -9.21 15.80
CA CYS A 318 -15.59 -7.86 15.89
C CYS A 318 -14.43 -7.78 16.90
N ALA A 319 -14.56 -8.40 18.08
CA ALA A 319 -13.50 -8.45 19.09
C ALA A 319 -12.27 -9.20 18.58
N GLY A 320 -12.46 -10.38 17.97
CA GLY A 320 -11.36 -11.18 17.45
C GLY A 320 -10.63 -10.51 16.28
N VAL A 321 -11.38 -9.87 15.36
CA VAL A 321 -10.80 -9.13 14.22
C VAL A 321 -10.00 -7.92 14.70
N SER A 322 -10.55 -7.19 15.67
CA SER A 322 -9.88 -6.03 16.29
C SER A 322 -8.55 -6.47 16.92
N ALA A 323 -8.57 -7.42 17.86
CA ALA A 323 -7.37 -7.84 18.57
C ALA A 323 -6.31 -8.45 17.65
N LEU A 324 -6.73 -9.24 16.65
CA LEU A 324 -5.82 -9.86 15.70
C LEU A 324 -5.09 -8.83 14.82
N LEU A 325 -5.77 -7.75 14.42
CA LEU A 325 -5.20 -6.72 13.57
C LEU A 325 -4.46 -5.62 14.35
N SER A 326 -4.91 -5.29 15.56
CA SER A 326 -4.24 -4.35 16.46
C SER A 326 -2.91 -4.89 16.99
N THR A 327 -2.84 -6.19 17.33
CA THR A 327 -1.65 -6.77 17.99
C THR A 327 -0.34 -6.55 17.21
N PRO A 328 -0.26 -6.82 15.88
CA PRO A 328 0.95 -6.51 15.10
C PRO A 328 1.28 -5.02 15.08
N ILE A 329 0.28 -4.15 15.06
CA ILE A 329 0.46 -2.69 15.10
C ILE A 329 1.06 -2.29 16.44
N ASN A 330 0.50 -2.77 17.56
CA ASN A 330 1.00 -2.51 18.91
C ASN A 330 2.44 -2.97 19.09
N LEU A 331 2.79 -4.13 18.53
CA LEU A 331 4.14 -4.67 18.61
C LEU A 331 5.16 -3.86 17.79
N LEU A 332 4.74 -3.29 16.64
CA LEU A 332 5.60 -2.49 15.78
C LEU A 332 5.75 -1.04 16.25
N VAL A 333 4.66 -0.45 16.74
CA VAL A 333 4.58 0.99 17.08
C VAL A 333 4.90 1.24 18.55
N SER A 334 4.41 0.38 19.45
CA SER A 334 4.38 0.63 20.89
C SER A 334 5.09 -0.47 21.70
N GLY A 335 5.87 -1.34 21.05
CA GLY A 335 6.58 -2.43 21.71
C GLY A 335 5.67 -3.46 22.41
N GLY A 336 4.42 -3.59 21.96
CA GLY A 336 3.42 -4.55 22.45
C GLY A 336 2.34 -3.95 23.36
N GLN A 337 2.47 -2.68 23.73
CA GLN A 337 1.46 -1.97 24.52
C GLN A 337 0.32 -1.44 23.63
N SER A 338 -0.91 -1.48 24.14
CA SER A 338 -2.10 -0.97 23.46
C SER A 338 -2.36 0.51 23.75
N GLY A 339 -1.73 1.06 24.79
CA GLY A 339 -1.98 2.43 25.27
C GLY A 339 -3.17 2.52 26.23
N VAL A 340 -3.82 1.40 26.54
CA VAL A 340 -4.88 1.31 27.54
C VAL A 340 -4.32 0.61 28.78
N GLY A 341 -4.31 1.33 29.91
CA GLY A 341 -3.64 0.88 31.14
C GLY A 341 -4.07 -0.51 31.63
N PHE A 342 -5.33 -0.91 31.41
CA PHE A 342 -5.81 -2.26 31.73
C PHE A 342 -5.11 -3.34 30.89
N GLY A 343 -5.13 -3.21 29.56
CA GLY A 343 -4.45 -4.17 28.66
C GLY A 343 -2.94 -4.16 28.86
N ASP A 344 -2.35 -2.98 29.06
CA ASP A 344 -0.91 -2.83 29.29
C ASP A 344 -0.45 -3.48 30.61
N SER A 345 -1.29 -3.47 31.65
CA SER A 345 -0.99 -4.18 32.91
C SER A 345 -0.95 -5.70 32.73
N ILE A 346 -1.84 -6.24 31.89
CA ILE A 346 -1.89 -7.67 31.53
C ILE A 346 -0.67 -8.02 30.67
N TYR A 347 -0.34 -7.18 29.69
CA TYR A 347 0.86 -7.33 28.86
C TYR A 347 2.13 -7.35 29.71
N ALA A 348 2.31 -6.38 30.61
CA ALA A 348 3.46 -6.30 31.50
C ALA A 348 3.59 -7.56 32.38
N SER A 349 2.48 -8.07 32.90
CA SER A 349 2.47 -9.29 33.71
C SER A 349 2.86 -10.53 32.92
N LEU A 350 2.37 -10.67 31.68
CA LEU A 350 2.58 -11.87 30.85
C LEU A 350 3.90 -11.87 30.08
N SER A 351 4.41 -10.70 29.69
CA SER A 351 5.63 -10.55 28.88
C SER A 351 6.89 -11.08 29.58
N THR A 352 6.86 -11.22 30.91
CA THR A 352 7.95 -11.85 31.69
C THR A 352 7.99 -13.38 31.54
N ARG A 353 6.88 -14.02 31.15
CA ARG A 353 6.71 -15.49 31.12
C ARG A 353 6.39 -16.05 29.73
N PHE A 354 5.82 -15.23 28.86
CA PHE A 354 5.36 -15.63 27.52
C PHE A 354 6.00 -14.76 26.45
N PRO A 355 6.04 -15.23 25.18
CA PRO A 355 6.50 -14.41 24.06
C PRO A 355 5.71 -13.10 23.99
N HIS A 356 6.41 -11.99 23.68
CA HIS A 356 5.80 -10.66 23.59
C HIS A 356 4.55 -10.62 22.70
N ALA A 357 4.53 -11.38 21.59
CA ALA A 357 3.37 -11.44 20.71
C ALA A 357 2.12 -12.05 21.39
N VAL A 358 2.30 -13.10 22.20
CA VAL A 358 1.21 -13.73 22.95
C VAL A 358 0.74 -12.83 24.08
N ALA A 359 1.68 -12.23 24.81
CA ALA A 359 1.36 -11.30 25.88
C ALA A 359 0.59 -10.08 25.34
N ALA A 360 1.03 -9.51 24.21
CA ALA A 360 0.38 -8.36 23.58
C ALA A 360 -1.01 -8.73 23.07
N PHE A 361 -1.16 -9.90 22.43
CA PHE A 361 -2.47 -10.39 21.98
C PHE A 361 -3.45 -10.56 23.13
N VAL A 362 -3.02 -11.16 24.25
CA VAL A 362 -3.88 -11.38 25.41
C VAL A 362 -4.24 -10.05 26.09
N GLY A 363 -3.27 -9.13 26.22
CA GLY A 363 -3.53 -7.78 26.74
C GLY A 363 -4.52 -7.01 25.88
N GLU A 364 -4.37 -7.05 24.56
CA GLU A 364 -5.28 -6.42 23.60
C GLU A 364 -6.69 -7.04 23.67
N LEU A 365 -6.77 -8.37 23.62
CA LEU A 365 -8.04 -9.09 23.68
C LEU A 365 -8.82 -8.79 24.97
N ALA A 366 -8.13 -8.62 26.11
CA ALA A 366 -8.77 -8.27 27.37
C ALA A 366 -9.46 -6.90 27.35
N VAL A 367 -8.99 -5.96 26.52
CA VAL A 367 -9.61 -4.65 26.30
C VAL A 367 -10.69 -4.73 25.21
N ASP A 368 -10.39 -5.41 24.11
CA ASP A 368 -11.28 -5.48 22.94
C ASP A 368 -12.58 -6.26 23.20
N VAL A 369 -12.52 -7.31 24.04
CA VAL A 369 -13.70 -8.12 24.39
C VAL A 369 -14.80 -7.28 25.04
N PRO A 370 -14.56 -6.55 26.15
CA PRO A 370 -15.58 -5.67 26.74
C PRO A 370 -15.88 -4.45 25.86
N ASP A 371 -14.89 -3.89 25.16
CA ASP A 371 -15.09 -2.74 24.28
C ASP A 371 -16.08 -3.04 23.15
N LYS A 372 -15.84 -4.13 22.40
CA LYS A 372 -16.74 -4.53 21.31
C LYS A 372 -18.09 -5.03 21.80
N LEU A 373 -18.20 -5.48 23.05
CA LEU A 373 -19.50 -5.84 23.63
C LEU A 373 -20.39 -4.59 23.71
N ILE A 374 -19.86 -3.50 24.27
CA ILE A 374 -20.56 -2.22 24.40
C ILE A 374 -20.85 -1.65 23.00
N ALA A 375 -19.86 -1.67 22.11
CA ALA A 375 -20.00 -1.14 20.77
C ALA A 375 -21.06 -1.89 19.95
N VAL A 376 -21.08 -3.23 19.98
CA VAL A 376 -22.08 -4.03 19.26
C VAL A 376 -23.47 -3.88 19.87
N ALA A 377 -23.60 -3.93 21.20
CA ALA A 377 -24.89 -3.76 21.86
C ALA A 377 -25.51 -2.38 21.56
N GLY A 378 -24.73 -1.32 21.72
CA GLY A 378 -25.15 0.05 21.41
C GLY A 378 -25.51 0.23 19.94
N ALA A 379 -24.68 -0.28 19.02
CA ALA A 379 -24.95 -0.23 17.59
C ALA A 379 -26.25 -0.93 17.22
N LEU A 380 -26.50 -2.14 17.74
CA LEU A 380 -27.69 -2.90 17.40
C LEU A 380 -28.96 -2.29 18.01
N TRP A 381 -28.91 -1.72 19.22
CA TRP A 381 -30.04 -0.96 19.78
C TRP A 381 -30.40 0.25 18.94
N ILE A 382 -29.41 1.05 18.55
CA ILE A 382 -29.64 2.21 17.67
C ILE A 382 -30.16 1.75 16.31
N ALA A 383 -29.58 0.70 15.73
CA ALA A 383 -30.03 0.15 14.45
C ALA A 383 -31.49 -0.31 14.50
N GLN A 384 -31.91 -0.97 15.58
CA GLN A 384 -33.30 -1.40 15.79
C GLN A 384 -34.25 -0.21 15.96
N ALA A 385 -33.82 0.87 16.59
CA ALA A 385 -34.59 2.11 16.68
C ALA A 385 -34.76 2.78 15.30
N LEU A 386 -33.71 2.79 14.48
CA LEU A 386 -33.69 3.41 13.14
C LEU A 386 -34.37 2.58 12.05
N ALA A 387 -34.41 1.24 12.17
CA ALA A 387 -35.02 0.33 11.19
C ALA A 387 -36.52 0.54 10.95
N ARG A 388 -37.15 1.47 11.67
CA ARG A 388 -38.55 1.90 11.48
C ARG A 388 -38.74 2.89 10.32
N GLN A 389 -37.67 3.35 9.65
CA GLN A 389 -37.76 4.29 8.53
C GLN A 389 -37.40 3.60 7.20
N PRO A 390 -38.28 3.61 6.17
CA PRO A 390 -37.96 3.04 4.87
C PRO A 390 -36.87 3.85 4.16
N ALA A 391 -35.89 3.17 3.55
CA ALA A 391 -34.91 3.82 2.68
C ALA A 391 -35.62 4.29 1.40
N THR A 392 -35.56 5.58 1.10
CA THR A 392 -36.37 6.22 0.05
C THR A 392 -35.64 6.41 -1.28
N THR A 393 -34.40 5.94 -1.43
CA THR A 393 -33.59 6.19 -2.64
C THR A 393 -33.05 4.89 -3.24
N GLU A 394 -32.94 4.88 -4.58
CA GLU A 394 -32.34 3.78 -5.34
C GLU A 394 -30.89 3.53 -4.90
N ALA A 395 -30.56 2.25 -4.65
CA ALA A 395 -29.21 1.84 -4.33
C ALA A 395 -28.30 1.96 -5.56
N VAL A 396 -27.10 2.50 -5.37
CA VAL A 396 -26.08 2.57 -6.44
C VAL A 396 -25.29 1.27 -6.44
N ASP A 397 -25.25 0.59 -7.58
CA ASP A 397 -24.39 -0.58 -7.80
C ASP A 397 -23.06 -0.15 -8.44
N LEU A 398 -21.95 -0.45 -7.76
CA LEU A 398 -20.60 -0.09 -8.18
C LEU A 398 -19.73 -1.34 -8.26
N ASP A 399 -19.29 -1.70 -9.47
CA ASP A 399 -18.32 -2.76 -9.71
C ASP A 399 -16.88 -2.21 -9.72
N LEU A 400 -16.07 -2.57 -8.72
CA LEU A 400 -14.65 -2.21 -8.64
C LEU A 400 -13.77 -3.05 -9.56
N ARG A 401 -14.24 -4.20 -10.07
CA ARG A 401 -13.42 -5.06 -10.95
C ARG A 401 -12.99 -4.32 -12.21
N GLU A 402 -13.88 -3.50 -12.76
CA GLU A 402 -13.59 -2.72 -13.97
C GLU A 402 -12.44 -1.71 -13.75
N PRO A 403 -12.49 -0.82 -12.73
CA PRO A 403 -11.37 0.06 -12.36
C PRO A 403 -10.02 -0.63 -12.16
N PHE A 404 -9.98 -1.89 -11.68
CA PHE A 404 -8.72 -2.64 -11.52
C PHE A 404 -8.28 -3.39 -12.77
N THR A 405 -9.14 -3.57 -13.78
CA THR A 405 -8.81 -4.39 -14.96
C THR A 405 -8.70 -3.59 -16.25
N PHE A 406 -9.29 -2.40 -16.33
CA PHE A 406 -9.35 -1.62 -17.57
C PHE A 406 -7.97 -1.29 -18.16
N VAL A 407 -6.96 -1.04 -17.31
CA VAL A 407 -5.61 -0.68 -17.77
C VAL A 407 -5.01 -1.79 -18.65
N PHE A 408 -5.23 -3.04 -18.27
CA PHE A 408 -4.71 -4.22 -18.96
C PHE A 408 -5.44 -4.53 -20.27
N ARG A 409 -6.63 -3.98 -20.49
CA ARG A 409 -7.37 -4.11 -21.76
C ARG A 409 -6.76 -3.23 -22.86
N SER A 410 -5.95 -2.24 -22.52
CA SER A 410 -5.37 -1.30 -23.48
C SER A 410 -4.12 -1.84 -24.18
N SER A 411 -4.01 -1.57 -25.49
CA SER A 411 -2.80 -1.89 -26.24
C SER A 411 -1.61 -1.06 -25.74
N ARG A 412 -0.47 -1.72 -25.51
CA ARG A 412 0.76 -1.11 -24.96
C ARG A 412 0.59 -0.50 -23.55
N TRP A 413 -0.27 -1.07 -22.71
CA TRP A 413 -0.49 -0.65 -21.32
C TRP A 413 0.82 -0.42 -20.54
N GLY A 414 1.81 -1.30 -20.69
CA GLY A 414 3.10 -1.20 -19.99
C GLY A 414 3.86 0.08 -20.32
N ARG A 415 3.84 0.53 -21.59
CA ARG A 415 4.45 1.82 -21.98
C ARG A 415 3.71 2.99 -21.33
N ARG A 416 2.39 2.91 -21.21
CA ARG A 416 1.56 3.99 -20.65
C ARG A 416 1.78 4.15 -19.15
N ILE A 417 1.85 3.03 -18.41
CA ILE A 417 2.22 3.04 -17.00
C ILE A 417 3.67 3.51 -16.83
N LEU A 418 4.60 3.07 -17.67
CA LEU A 418 6.01 3.49 -17.56
C LEU A 418 6.18 5.01 -17.73
N VAL A 419 5.49 5.63 -18.69
CA VAL A 419 5.52 7.09 -18.85
C VAL A 419 4.92 7.77 -17.61
N GLY A 420 3.81 7.26 -17.07
CA GLY A 420 3.24 7.76 -15.83
C GLY A 420 4.19 7.61 -14.63
N ALA A 421 4.90 6.49 -14.55
CA ALA A 421 5.89 6.22 -13.51
C ALA A 421 7.08 7.18 -13.61
N VAL A 422 7.56 7.48 -14.82
CA VAL A 422 8.56 8.53 -15.04
C VAL A 422 8.01 9.88 -14.60
N CYS A 423 6.79 10.25 -14.99
CA CYS A 423 6.17 11.50 -14.54
C CYS A 423 6.06 11.58 -13.01
N TYR A 424 5.68 10.47 -12.36
CA TYR A 424 5.59 10.36 -10.92
C TYR A 424 6.97 10.44 -10.25
N ALA A 425 8.00 9.77 -10.76
CA ALA A 425 9.37 9.84 -10.22
C ALA A 425 9.96 11.25 -10.28
N PHE A 426 9.60 12.01 -11.32
CA PHE A 426 10.05 13.39 -11.52
C PHE A 426 8.98 14.43 -11.12
N PHE A 427 8.02 14.07 -10.24
CA PHE A 427 6.96 14.99 -9.83
C PHE A 427 7.50 16.29 -9.18
N TRP A 428 8.67 16.22 -8.53
CA TRP A 428 9.34 17.35 -7.89
C TRP A 428 9.77 18.45 -8.86
N LEU A 429 9.87 18.16 -10.16
CA LEU A 429 10.09 19.15 -11.22
C LEU A 429 8.82 19.93 -11.60
N VAL A 430 7.72 19.73 -10.87
CA VAL A 430 6.39 20.33 -11.05
C VAL A 430 5.72 19.94 -12.38
N VAL A 431 6.34 20.24 -13.52
CA VAL A 431 5.81 19.97 -14.87
C VAL A 431 5.42 18.49 -15.07
N PRO A 432 6.25 17.49 -14.71
CA PRO A 432 5.86 16.09 -14.84
C PRO A 432 4.68 15.70 -13.93
N GLY A 433 4.60 16.28 -12.74
CA GLY A 433 3.47 16.10 -11.82
C GLY A 433 2.17 16.68 -12.39
N LEU A 434 2.21 17.91 -12.92
CA LEU A 434 1.06 18.54 -13.58
C LEU A 434 0.63 17.76 -14.82
N LEU A 435 1.58 17.24 -15.61
CA LEU A 435 1.30 16.42 -16.77
C LEU A 435 0.57 15.12 -16.36
N LEU A 436 1.00 14.47 -15.27
CA LEU A 436 0.34 13.28 -14.75
C LEU A 436 -1.08 13.62 -14.26
N LEU A 437 -1.26 14.67 -13.45
CA LEU A 437 -2.57 15.07 -12.96
C LEU A 437 -3.56 15.38 -14.10
N GLY A 438 -3.12 16.11 -15.13
CA GLY A 438 -3.95 16.34 -16.32
C GLY A 438 -4.24 15.08 -17.13
N TYR A 439 -3.31 14.11 -17.13
CA TYR A 439 -3.57 12.79 -17.71
C TYR A 439 -4.67 12.05 -16.95
N LEU A 440 -4.67 12.10 -15.61
CA LEU A 440 -5.72 11.54 -14.77
C LEU A 440 -7.06 12.24 -15.01
N VAL A 441 -7.08 13.56 -15.16
CA VAL A 441 -8.29 14.33 -15.52
C VAL A 441 -8.87 13.83 -16.85
N GLU A 442 -8.04 13.69 -17.88
CA GLU A 442 -8.51 13.21 -19.18
C GLU A 442 -9.05 11.78 -19.08
N LEU A 443 -8.39 10.91 -18.31
CA LEU A 443 -8.88 9.56 -18.04
C LEU A 443 -10.25 9.58 -17.35
N SER A 444 -10.41 10.36 -16.28
CA SER A 444 -11.70 10.49 -15.60
C SER A 444 -12.79 11.05 -16.52
N ARG A 445 -12.45 12.02 -17.39
CA ARG A 445 -13.38 12.60 -18.37
C ARG A 445 -13.88 11.54 -19.35
N ARG A 446 -12.97 10.73 -19.92
CA ARG A 446 -13.34 9.65 -20.84
C ARG A 446 -14.21 8.57 -20.18
N VAL A 447 -13.90 8.18 -18.94
CA VAL A 447 -14.70 7.21 -18.19
C VAL A 447 -16.09 7.76 -17.90
N ARG A 448 -16.19 9.05 -17.53
CA ARG A 448 -17.47 9.74 -17.35
C ARG A 448 -18.30 9.74 -18.64
N ASP A 449 -17.65 10.00 -19.78
CA ASP A 449 -18.27 10.03 -21.11
C ASP A 449 -18.59 8.62 -21.67
N GLY A 450 -18.35 7.55 -20.90
CA GLY A 450 -18.68 6.17 -21.30
C GLY A 450 -17.62 5.49 -22.17
N GLN A 451 -16.42 6.04 -22.28
CA GLN A 451 -15.29 5.49 -23.05
C GLN A 451 -14.12 5.14 -22.12
N PRO A 452 -14.14 4.01 -21.40
CA PRO A 452 -13.15 3.67 -20.36
C PRO A 452 -11.78 3.22 -20.90
N GLU A 453 -11.32 3.82 -21.99
CA GLU A 453 -9.99 3.56 -22.55
C GLU A 453 -8.93 4.46 -21.95
N VAL A 454 -7.78 3.87 -21.64
CA VAL A 454 -6.60 4.60 -21.16
C VAL A 454 -6.19 5.64 -22.23
N PRO A 455 -6.06 6.94 -21.89
CA PRO A 455 -5.76 7.98 -22.87
C PRO A 455 -4.32 7.89 -23.42
N GLN A 456 -4.08 8.57 -24.53
CA GLN A 456 -2.72 8.72 -25.06
C GLN A 456 -1.98 9.85 -24.32
N TRP A 457 -0.65 9.85 -24.41
CA TRP A 457 0.23 10.89 -23.85
C TRP A 457 0.47 12.04 -24.85
N ASP A 458 -0.54 12.31 -25.67
CA ASP A 458 -0.63 13.39 -26.64
C ASP A 458 -1.14 14.69 -25.97
N HIS A 459 -1.22 15.81 -26.71
CA HIS A 459 -1.77 17.07 -26.22
C HIS A 459 -1.21 17.54 -24.85
N ARG A 460 0.11 17.39 -24.65
CA ARG A 460 0.80 17.60 -23.35
C ARG A 460 0.47 18.94 -22.69
N TRP A 461 0.33 20.00 -23.48
CA TRP A 461 0.02 21.33 -22.96
C TRP A 461 -1.38 21.43 -22.35
N ARG A 462 -2.39 20.77 -22.95
CA ARG A 462 -3.73 20.70 -22.39
C ARG A 462 -3.72 19.96 -21.06
N LYS A 463 -2.98 18.84 -20.98
CA LYS A 463 -2.82 18.08 -19.73
C LYS A 463 -2.12 18.91 -18.66
N ILE A 464 -1.03 19.62 -18.98
CA ILE A 464 -0.35 20.49 -18.00
C ILE A 464 -1.29 21.59 -17.48
N LYS A 465 -2.09 22.21 -18.37
CA LYS A 465 -3.11 23.20 -17.97
C LYS A 465 -4.15 22.59 -17.03
N ASP A 466 -4.73 21.44 -17.40
CA ASP A 466 -5.73 20.76 -16.57
C ASP A 466 -5.13 20.38 -15.20
N GLY A 467 -3.90 19.87 -15.18
CA GLY A 467 -3.17 19.56 -13.96
C GLY A 467 -2.90 20.78 -13.09
N PHE A 468 -2.50 21.91 -13.69
CA PHE A 468 -2.29 23.17 -12.96
C PHE A 468 -3.58 23.63 -12.28
N VAL A 469 -4.69 23.67 -13.03
CA VAL A 469 -5.99 24.12 -12.52
C VAL A 469 -6.48 23.24 -11.37
N VAL A 470 -6.37 21.92 -11.51
CA VAL A 470 -6.75 20.96 -10.46
C VAL A 470 -5.86 21.10 -9.23
N THR A 471 -4.55 21.29 -9.41
CA THR A 471 -3.62 21.51 -8.30
C THR A 471 -3.99 22.81 -7.56
N SER A 472 -4.26 23.88 -8.29
CA SER A 472 -4.72 25.15 -7.71
C SER A 472 -6.05 25.00 -6.96
N LEU A 473 -6.99 24.20 -7.46
CA LEU A 473 -8.27 23.93 -6.78
C LEU A 473 -8.06 23.21 -5.45
N PHE A 474 -7.21 22.18 -5.42
CA PHE A 474 -6.93 21.47 -4.16
C PHE A 474 -6.21 22.33 -3.14
N VAL A 475 -5.22 23.12 -3.57
CA VAL A 475 -4.58 24.11 -2.70
C VAL A 475 -5.63 25.08 -2.16
N LEU A 476 -6.48 25.63 -3.02
CA LEU A 476 -7.51 26.59 -2.63
C LEU A 476 -8.51 26.02 -1.61
N TRP A 477 -8.95 24.78 -1.79
CA TRP A 477 -9.84 24.10 -0.83
C TRP A 477 -9.15 23.74 0.48
N SER A 478 -7.85 23.42 0.48
CA SER A 478 -7.08 23.11 1.68
C SER A 478 -6.63 24.34 2.48
N LEU A 479 -6.49 25.51 1.84
CA LEU A 479 -5.96 26.73 2.46
C LEU A 479 -6.68 27.14 3.76
N PRO A 480 -8.02 27.20 3.83
CA PRO A 480 -8.70 27.61 5.07
C PRO A 480 -8.34 26.72 6.26
N GLY A 481 -8.32 25.40 6.08
CA GLY A 481 -7.93 24.47 7.13
C GLY A 481 -6.48 24.62 7.54
N ILE A 482 -5.55 24.81 6.57
CA ILE A 482 -4.13 25.02 6.88
C ILE A 482 -3.95 26.31 7.70
N VAL A 483 -4.59 27.41 7.29
CA VAL A 483 -4.49 28.70 7.99
C VAL A 483 -5.02 28.59 9.42
N VAL A 484 -6.21 27.99 9.59
CA VAL A 484 -6.83 27.80 10.90
C VAL A 484 -5.98 26.89 11.79
N SER A 485 -5.44 25.78 11.26
CA SER A 485 -4.54 24.89 12.00
C SER A 485 -3.22 25.58 12.39
N VAL A 486 -2.63 26.40 11.51
CA VAL A 486 -1.40 27.14 11.80
C VAL A 486 -1.63 28.19 12.89
N ILE A 487 -2.74 28.94 12.82
CA ILE A 487 -3.11 29.91 13.87
C ILE A 487 -3.33 29.20 15.20
N GLY A 488 -4.04 28.07 15.20
CA GLY A 488 -4.23 27.24 16.38
C GLY A 488 -2.89 26.78 16.98
N GLY A 489 -1.98 26.27 16.15
CA GLY A 489 -0.65 25.84 16.57
C GLY A 489 0.21 26.96 17.14
N ILE A 490 0.15 28.17 16.56
CA ILE A 490 0.84 29.35 17.09
C ILE A 490 0.29 29.71 18.48
N LEU A 491 -1.03 29.69 18.67
CA LEU A 491 -1.65 30.02 19.97
C LEU A 491 -1.37 28.97 21.07
N LEU A 492 -0.91 27.77 20.69
CA LEU A 492 -0.47 26.73 21.61
C LEU A 492 1.02 26.83 21.95
N ASP A 493 1.77 27.71 21.28
CA ASP A 493 3.20 27.87 21.51
C ASP A 493 3.45 28.47 22.91
N PRO A 494 4.14 27.74 23.81
CA PRO A 494 4.40 28.19 25.18
C PRO A 494 5.26 29.46 25.26
N SER A 495 5.88 29.89 24.16
CA SER A 495 6.64 31.14 24.07
C SER A 495 5.79 32.40 23.89
N ILE A 496 4.49 32.26 23.61
CA ILE A 496 3.57 33.38 23.40
C ILE A 496 2.81 33.70 24.70
N GLU A 497 2.93 34.93 25.19
CA GLU A 497 2.33 35.39 26.47
C GLU A 497 0.79 35.33 26.50
N LEU A 498 0.14 35.32 25.33
CA LEU A 498 -1.31 35.27 25.19
C LEU A 498 -1.82 33.84 25.43
N ARG A 499 -1.95 33.43 26.70
CA ARG A 499 -2.45 32.10 27.13
C ARG A 499 -3.95 31.91 26.83
N LEU A 500 -4.28 31.72 25.55
CA LEU A 500 -5.59 31.31 25.06
C LEU A 500 -5.56 29.83 24.64
N GLY A 501 -4.89 28.97 25.42
CA GLY A 501 -4.64 27.56 25.05
C GLY A 501 -5.89 26.79 24.63
N SER A 502 -7.02 27.01 25.32
CA SER A 502 -8.30 26.39 24.95
C SER A 502 -8.84 26.82 23.59
N LEU A 503 -8.59 28.06 23.16
CA LEU A 503 -8.93 28.52 21.80
C LEU A 503 -7.96 27.96 20.77
N GLY A 504 -6.67 27.82 21.11
CA GLY A 504 -5.65 27.20 20.25
C GLY A 504 -5.97 25.74 19.92
N ASP A 505 -6.40 24.97 20.92
CA ASP A 505 -6.84 23.58 20.75
C ASP A 505 -8.07 23.49 19.83
N VAL A 506 -9.08 24.34 20.07
CA VAL A 506 -10.31 24.39 19.26
C VAL A 506 -10.02 24.77 17.81
N LEU A 507 -9.17 25.77 17.57
CA LEU A 507 -8.81 26.20 16.22
C LEU A 507 -8.02 25.10 15.48
N SER A 508 -7.04 24.47 16.14
CA SER A 508 -6.30 23.36 15.56
C SER A 508 -7.23 22.21 15.17
N ALA A 509 -8.16 21.84 16.06
CA ALA A 509 -9.19 20.85 15.80
C ALA A 509 -10.07 21.22 14.59
N LEU A 510 -10.55 22.46 14.50
CA LEU A 510 -11.39 22.93 13.39
C LEU A 510 -10.66 22.89 12.05
N GLY A 511 -9.39 23.29 12.01
CA GLY A 511 -8.58 23.23 10.79
C GLY A 511 -8.36 21.78 10.32
N ASN A 512 -8.25 20.85 11.26
CA ASN A 512 -8.09 19.42 10.98
C ASN A 512 -9.39 18.75 10.53
N VAL A 513 -10.52 19.09 11.14
CA VAL A 513 -11.87 18.73 10.66
C VAL A 513 -12.06 19.21 9.22
N TRP A 514 -11.61 20.43 8.91
CA TRP A 514 -11.66 20.96 7.55
C TRP A 514 -10.85 20.12 6.56
N GLN A 515 -9.65 19.64 6.92
CA GLN A 515 -8.87 18.78 6.02
C GLN A 515 -9.56 17.43 5.76
N VAL A 516 -10.17 16.82 6.77
CA VAL A 516 -10.98 15.61 6.59
C VAL A 516 -12.19 15.89 5.70
N MET A 517 -12.82 17.06 5.83
CA MET A 517 -13.90 17.48 4.93
C MET A 517 -13.39 17.63 3.49
N VAL A 518 -12.24 18.27 3.27
CA VAL A 518 -11.63 18.44 1.95
C VAL A 518 -11.37 17.08 1.29
N LEU A 519 -10.91 16.10 2.06
CA LEU A 519 -10.76 14.71 1.59
C LEU A 519 -12.09 14.11 1.10
N VAL A 520 -13.18 14.29 1.86
CA VAL A 520 -14.50 13.75 1.48
C VAL A 520 -15.07 14.45 0.24
N ILE A 521 -14.90 15.77 0.12
CA ILE A 521 -15.43 16.53 -1.03
C ILE A 521 -14.54 16.47 -2.27
N GLN A 522 -13.37 15.83 -2.20
CA GLN A 522 -12.40 15.75 -3.29
C GLN A 522 -13.05 15.21 -4.58
N MET A 523 -13.88 14.17 -4.46
CA MET A 523 -14.60 13.55 -5.58
C MET A 523 -15.66 14.47 -6.20
N PRO A 524 -16.58 15.08 -5.43
CA PRO A 524 -17.48 16.11 -5.94
C PRO A 524 -16.77 17.26 -6.64
N VAL A 525 -15.69 17.80 -6.05
CA VAL A 525 -14.91 18.90 -6.63
C VAL A 525 -14.31 18.48 -7.97
N TRP A 526 -13.71 17.29 -8.03
CA TRP A 526 -13.18 16.71 -9.27
C TRP A 526 -14.28 16.53 -10.33
N ALA A 527 -15.44 15.98 -9.94
CA ALA A 527 -16.58 15.79 -10.85
C ALA A 527 -17.12 17.11 -11.40
N GLN A 528 -17.21 18.16 -10.57
CA GLN A 528 -17.60 19.49 -11.00
C GLN A 528 -16.59 20.11 -11.97
N TYR A 529 -15.29 19.91 -11.71
CA TYR A 529 -14.24 20.33 -12.62
C TYR A 529 -14.35 19.64 -14.00
N LEU A 530 -14.65 18.34 -14.03
CA LEU A 530 -14.88 17.60 -15.27
C LEU A 530 -16.08 18.15 -16.07
N GLN A 531 -17.11 18.67 -15.39
CA GLN A 531 -18.33 19.20 -16.01
C GLN A 531 -18.19 20.63 -16.52
N GLY A 532 -17.67 21.55 -15.71
CA GLY A 532 -17.71 22.99 -16.01
C GLY A 532 -16.40 23.74 -15.74
N GLY A 533 -15.29 23.03 -15.58
CA GLY A 533 -13.97 23.62 -15.35
C GLY A 533 -13.84 24.30 -13.98
N PHE A 534 -12.96 25.30 -13.90
CA PHE A 534 -12.55 25.90 -12.63
C PHE A 534 -13.71 26.51 -11.81
N ARG A 535 -14.61 27.26 -12.46
CA ARG A 535 -15.72 27.94 -11.76
C ARG A 535 -16.74 26.95 -11.20
N ALA A 536 -17.03 25.87 -11.92
CA ALA A 536 -17.94 24.84 -11.44
C ALA A 536 -17.38 24.10 -10.22
N ALA A 537 -16.05 23.90 -10.17
CA ALA A 537 -15.37 23.27 -9.05
C ALA A 537 -15.35 24.10 -7.75
N LEU A 538 -15.74 25.38 -7.82
CA LEU A 538 -15.91 26.26 -6.66
C LEU A 538 -17.38 26.47 -6.28
N ASP A 539 -18.33 25.94 -7.07
CA ASP A 539 -19.74 26.06 -6.75
C ASP A 539 -20.11 25.09 -5.61
N VAL A 540 -20.13 25.63 -4.40
CA VAL A 540 -20.48 24.92 -3.18
C VAL A 540 -21.88 24.30 -3.27
N ARG A 541 -22.85 24.96 -3.93
CA ARG A 541 -24.22 24.42 -4.06
C ARG A 541 -24.23 23.18 -4.95
N ALA A 542 -23.48 23.23 -6.05
CA ALA A 542 -23.36 22.10 -6.97
C ALA A 542 -22.59 20.92 -6.35
N ILE A 543 -21.57 21.19 -5.51
CA ILE A 543 -20.86 20.17 -4.72
C ILE A 543 -21.80 19.54 -3.69
N ILE A 544 -22.52 20.35 -2.93
CA ILE A 544 -23.52 19.86 -1.96
C ILE A 544 -24.55 19.01 -2.69
N HIS A 545 -25.05 19.42 -3.85
CA HIS A 545 -26.01 18.61 -4.60
C HIS A 545 -25.47 17.20 -4.88
N ARG A 546 -24.23 17.07 -5.39
CA ARG A 546 -23.60 15.75 -5.64
C ARG A 546 -23.42 14.93 -4.36
N LEU A 547 -23.05 15.57 -3.25
CA LEU A 547 -22.97 14.91 -1.93
C LEU A 547 -24.32 14.32 -1.50
N ARG A 548 -25.43 14.96 -1.88
CA ARG A 548 -26.79 14.52 -1.51
C ARG A 548 -27.34 13.41 -2.40
N VAL A 549 -26.85 13.25 -3.64
CA VAL A 549 -27.34 12.22 -4.58
C VAL A 549 -27.13 10.82 -4.00
N ASN A 550 -25.91 10.52 -3.54
CA ASN A 550 -25.63 9.31 -2.78
C ASN A 550 -24.45 9.57 -1.82
N PRO A 551 -24.72 9.84 -0.54
CA PRO A 551 -23.67 10.12 0.45
C PRO A 551 -22.78 8.89 0.69
N SER A 552 -23.35 7.68 0.60
CA SER A 552 -22.62 6.41 0.80
C SER A 552 -21.55 6.24 -0.27
N LEU A 553 -21.89 6.53 -1.52
CA LEU A 553 -20.95 6.54 -2.63
C LEU A 553 -19.79 7.50 -2.38
N THR A 554 -20.07 8.72 -1.91
CA THR A 554 -19.00 9.70 -1.69
C THR A 554 -18.05 9.28 -0.57
N VAL A 555 -18.60 8.83 0.55
CA VAL A 555 -17.81 8.37 1.71
C VAL A 555 -16.96 7.14 1.34
N VAL A 556 -17.54 6.19 0.62
CA VAL A 556 -16.84 4.97 0.21
C VAL A 556 -15.72 5.27 -0.77
N VAL A 557 -15.96 6.11 -1.78
CA VAL A 557 -14.91 6.48 -2.75
C VAL A 557 -13.81 7.32 -2.08
N ALA A 558 -14.15 8.18 -1.12
CA ALA A 558 -13.16 8.92 -0.33
C ALA A 558 -12.27 7.97 0.50
N ALA A 559 -12.85 6.98 1.18
CA ALA A 559 -12.06 5.97 1.90
C ALA A 559 -11.23 5.08 0.96
N LEU A 560 -11.80 4.68 -0.20
CA LEU A 560 -11.06 3.93 -1.22
C LEU A 560 -9.86 4.71 -1.75
N THR A 561 -9.95 6.03 -1.84
CA THR A 561 -8.80 6.88 -2.22
C THR A 561 -7.62 6.67 -1.27
N MET A 562 -7.89 6.61 0.03
CA MET A 562 -6.86 6.36 1.05
C MET A 562 -6.31 4.93 0.96
N ILE A 563 -7.19 3.95 0.80
CA ILE A 563 -6.78 2.55 0.64
C ILE A 563 -5.90 2.38 -0.60
N LEU A 564 -6.27 2.98 -1.73
CA LEU A 564 -5.48 2.93 -2.97
C LEU A 564 -4.11 3.60 -2.80
N LEU A 565 -4.04 4.71 -2.06
CA LEU A 565 -2.77 5.35 -1.73
C LEU A 565 -1.88 4.42 -0.89
N VAL A 566 -2.43 3.82 0.17
CA VAL A 566 -1.71 2.89 1.04
C VAL A 566 -1.24 1.67 0.24
N ILE A 567 -2.10 1.04 -0.56
CA ILE A 567 -1.72 -0.08 -1.43
C ILE A 567 -0.64 0.35 -2.44
N GLY A 568 -0.75 1.56 -2.99
CA GLY A 568 0.25 2.12 -3.90
C GLY A 568 1.62 2.30 -3.26
N VAL A 569 1.67 2.84 -2.03
CA VAL A 569 2.90 2.96 -1.23
C VAL A 569 3.45 1.59 -0.85
N LEU A 570 2.57 0.65 -0.50
CA LEU A 570 2.90 -0.74 -0.20
C LEU A 570 3.22 -1.58 -1.45
N GLY A 571 3.19 -0.97 -2.64
CA GLY A 571 3.35 -1.60 -3.94
C GLY A 571 4.50 -2.60 -4.01
N LEU A 572 4.11 -3.89 -3.98
CA LEU A 572 4.89 -5.10 -4.23
C LEU A 572 6.21 -5.19 -3.44
N ILE A 573 6.13 -5.16 -2.10
CA ILE A 573 7.19 -5.53 -1.12
C ILE A 573 8.62 -5.61 -1.72
N ALA A 574 9.37 -4.50 -1.64
CA ALA A 574 10.81 -4.34 -1.94
C ALA A 574 11.24 -4.04 -3.42
N LEU A 575 11.08 -2.79 -3.88
CA LEU A 575 12.11 -1.99 -4.61
C LEU A 575 11.55 -0.58 -4.95
N VAL A 576 12.40 0.46 -4.94
CA VAL A 576 12.01 1.86 -5.25
C VAL A 576 11.27 2.00 -6.59
N ILE A 577 11.66 1.22 -7.61
CA ILE A 577 11.03 1.24 -8.94
C ILE A 577 9.62 0.62 -8.91
N GLY A 578 9.40 -0.39 -8.07
CA GLY A 578 8.09 -1.06 -7.92
C GLY A 578 7.03 -0.14 -7.28
N VAL A 579 7.43 0.68 -6.31
CA VAL A 579 6.55 1.65 -5.64
C VAL A 579 6.04 2.71 -6.62
N VAL A 580 6.92 3.29 -7.44
CA VAL A 580 6.53 4.34 -8.40
C VAL A 580 5.56 3.81 -9.46
N VAL A 581 5.81 2.59 -9.95
CA VAL A 581 4.90 1.92 -10.90
C VAL A 581 3.55 1.61 -10.25
N SER A 582 3.57 1.14 -9.00
CA SER A 582 2.35 0.81 -8.24
C SER A 582 1.52 2.05 -7.93
N LEU A 583 2.14 3.15 -7.48
CA LEU A 583 1.48 4.44 -7.25
C LEU A 583 0.86 4.98 -8.54
N THR A 584 1.57 4.87 -9.66
CA THR A 584 1.04 5.30 -10.96
C THR A 584 -0.19 4.48 -11.36
N TYR A 585 -0.11 3.16 -11.21
CA TYR A 585 -1.22 2.25 -11.49
C TYR A 585 -2.42 2.55 -10.59
N MET A 586 -2.22 2.70 -9.27
CA MET A 586 -3.30 3.04 -8.33
C MET A 586 -3.89 4.42 -8.62
N SER A 587 -3.09 5.38 -9.10
CA SER A 587 -3.59 6.68 -9.57
C SER A 587 -4.52 6.54 -10.79
N PHE A 588 -4.27 5.58 -11.68
CA PHE A 588 -5.15 5.30 -12.83
C PHE A 588 -6.46 4.66 -12.39
N VAL A 589 -6.40 3.69 -11.45
CA VAL A 589 -7.58 3.09 -10.82
C VAL A 589 -8.44 4.18 -10.15
N TRP A 590 -7.79 5.07 -9.40
CA TRP A 590 -8.44 6.20 -8.75
C TRP A 590 -9.13 7.14 -9.75
N ALA A 591 -8.45 7.52 -10.83
CA ALA A 591 -9.02 8.38 -11.86
C ALA A 591 -10.22 7.73 -12.57
N HIS A 592 -10.21 6.41 -12.72
CA HIS A 592 -11.35 5.65 -13.24
C HIS A 592 -12.54 5.70 -12.28
N LEU A 593 -12.31 5.50 -10.98
CA LEU A 593 -13.36 5.66 -9.95
C LEU A 593 -13.93 7.07 -9.92
N ALA A 594 -13.08 8.10 -10.05
CA ALA A 594 -13.53 9.49 -10.11
C ALA A 594 -14.42 9.76 -11.34
N GLY A 595 -14.13 9.13 -12.48
CA GLY A 595 -14.98 9.20 -13.67
C GLY A 595 -16.33 8.50 -13.49
N ILE A 596 -16.36 7.31 -12.89
CA ILE A 596 -17.60 6.61 -12.55
C ILE A 596 -18.44 7.45 -11.57
N TYR A 597 -17.80 7.99 -10.52
CA TYR A 597 -18.45 8.87 -9.56
C TYR A 597 -19.09 10.08 -10.23
N ALA A 598 -18.35 10.74 -11.14
CA ALA A 598 -18.87 11.89 -11.88
C ALA A 598 -20.09 11.51 -12.72
N ARG A 599 -20.04 10.37 -13.43
CA ARG A 599 -21.15 9.86 -14.25
C ARG A 599 -22.40 9.57 -13.42
N LEU A 600 -22.23 8.93 -12.26
CA LEU A 600 -23.34 8.55 -11.37
C LEU A 600 -23.97 9.74 -10.64
N THR A 601 -23.22 10.84 -10.48
CA THR A 601 -23.69 12.05 -9.76
C THR A 601 -24.01 13.21 -10.69
N ASP A 602 -23.86 13.03 -12.00
CA ASP A 602 -24.23 14.06 -12.97
C ASP A 602 -25.74 14.31 -12.91
N PRO A 603 -26.18 15.57 -12.94
CA PRO A 603 -27.60 15.86 -13.05
C PRO A 603 -28.12 15.24 -14.34
N ALA A 604 -29.26 14.56 -14.26
CA ALA A 604 -29.89 13.95 -15.43
C ALA A 604 -29.96 14.99 -16.57
N PRO A 605 -29.62 14.62 -17.82
CA PRO A 605 -29.72 15.56 -18.93
C PRO A 605 -31.13 16.13 -18.94
N ARG A 606 -31.24 17.46 -18.85
CA ARG A 606 -32.53 18.14 -19.04
C ARG A 606 -33.05 17.63 -20.38
N GLN A 607 -34.07 16.78 -20.36
CA GLN A 607 -34.84 16.48 -21.57
C GLN A 607 -35.19 17.85 -22.15
N ALA A 608 -34.69 18.11 -23.35
CA ALA A 608 -35.00 19.34 -24.05
C ALA A 608 -36.53 19.46 -24.01
N LYS A 609 -37.03 20.51 -23.35
CA LYS A 609 -38.42 20.91 -23.48
C LYS A 609 -38.62 21.14 -24.98
N ALA A 610 -39.17 20.15 -25.65
CA ALA A 610 -39.80 20.34 -26.95
C ALA A 610 -41.00 21.24 -26.69
N ALA A 611 -40.86 22.52 -27.03
CA ALA A 611 -41.94 23.47 -27.22
C ALA A 611 -41.48 24.44 -28.31
#